data_AF-A0AAN1DH63-F1
#
_entry.id   AF-A0AAN1DH63-F1
#
_cell.length_a   1.000
_cell.length_b   1.000
_cell.length_c   1.000
_cell.angle_alpha   90.00
_cell.angle_beta   90.00
_cell.angle_gamma   90.00
#
_symmetry.space_group_name_H-M   'P 1'
#
loop_
_entity.id
_entity.type
_entity.pdbx_description
1 polymer ?
#
loop_
_entity_poly.entity_id
_entity_poly.type
_entity_poly.pdbx_seq_one_letter_code
_entity_poly.pdbx_strand_id
1 'polypeptide(L)'
;MCVAGIWQTLRRRDGTDVNAMAMLTVNADGHPLMSHMHKPADEKRSVVILRPDDWEEWLTTSNVEAARAMLQLYPADEMVAEPK
;
A
#
# COMPACT_ATOMS: atom_id res chain seq x y z
N MET A 1 4.18 6.39 -9.84
CA MET A 1 3.71 5.28 -8.97
C MET A 1 3.14 5.90 -7.70
N CYS A 2 1.94 5.50 -7.28
CA CYS A 2 1.29 5.99 -6.06
C CYS A 2 0.99 4.78 -5.16
N VAL A 3 1.31 4.88 -3.87
CA VAL A 3 1.05 3.81 -2.90
C VAL A 3 -0.13 4.21 -2.02
N ALA A 4 -1.10 3.32 -1.87
CA ALA A 4 -2.24 3.55 -1.00
C ALA A 4 -1.75 3.70 0.45
N GLY A 5 -2.19 4.75 1.12
CA GLY A 5 -1.75 5.08 2.47
C GLY A 5 -2.78 5.86 3.24
N ILE A 6 -2.71 5.74 4.56
CA ILE A 6 -3.51 6.50 5.50
C ILE A 6 -2.60 7.47 6.25
N TRP A 7 -3.16 8.57 6.72
CA TRP A 7 -2.43 9.56 7.50
C TRP A 7 -3.28 10.08 8.66
N GLN A 8 -2.60 10.55 9.70
CA GLN A 8 -3.23 11.18 10.85
C GLN A 8 -2.25 12.14 11.53
N THR A 9 -2.73 13.30 11.98
CA THR A 9 -1.97 14.14 12.93
C THR A 9 -2.11 13.56 14.33
N LEU A 10 -0.99 13.23 14.95
CA LEU A 10 -0.90 12.71 16.31
C LEU A 10 -0.35 13.79 17.24
N ARG A 11 -0.96 13.93 18.42
CA ARG A 11 -0.45 14.81 19.49
C ARG A 11 0.54 14.03 20.36
N ARG A 12 1.78 14.50 20.45
CA ARG A 12 2.80 13.95 21.34
C ARG A 12 2.59 14.43 22.78
N ARG A 13 3.20 13.72 23.74
CA ARG A 13 3.11 14.03 25.19
C ARG A 13 3.64 15.42 25.55
N ASP A 14 4.57 15.96 24.76
CA ASP A 14 5.14 17.30 24.92
C ASP A 14 4.25 18.42 24.34
N GLY A 15 3.07 18.07 23.82
CA GLY A 15 2.13 19.03 23.23
C GLY A 15 2.36 19.30 21.75
N THR A 16 3.40 18.75 21.12
CA THR A 16 3.69 18.93 19.69
C THR A 16 2.83 18.04 18.80
N ASP A 17 2.45 18.54 17.63
CA ASP A 17 1.78 17.76 16.60
C ASP A 17 2.80 17.09 15.67
N VAL A 18 2.55 15.82 15.32
CA VAL A 18 3.30 15.09 14.31
C VAL A 18 2.35 14.51 13.27
N ASN A 19 2.66 14.71 12.00
CA ASN A 19 1.95 14.03 10.92
C ASN A 19 2.52 12.61 10.78
N ALA A 20 1.69 11.62 11.05
CA ALA A 20 2.02 10.21 10.87
C ALA A 20 1.34 9.68 9.61
N MET A 21 1.99 8.76 8.93
CA MET A 21 1.45 8.06 7.77
C MET A 21 1.83 6.59 7.80
N ALA A 22 0.99 5.76 7.18
CA ALA A 22 1.25 4.34 7.00
C ALA A 22 0.85 3.92 5.58
N MET A 23 1.69 3.10 4.94
CA MET A 23 1.36 2.46 3.67
C MET A 23 0.51 1.22 3.95
N LEU A 24 -0.54 1.04 3.16
CA LEU A 24 -1.36 -0.16 3.23
C LEU A 24 -0.66 -1.30 2.50
N THR A 25 -0.72 -2.48 3.11
CA THR A 25 -0.18 -3.71 2.53
C THR A 25 -1.25 -4.77 2.44
N VAL A 26 -1.07 -5.69 1.51
CA VAL A 26 -1.88 -6.91 1.37
C VAL A 26 -0.96 -8.14 1.29
N ASN A 27 -1.52 -9.31 1.58
CA ASN A 27 -0.79 -10.57 1.44
C ASN A 27 -0.37 -10.77 -0.03
N ALA A 28 0.83 -11.31 -0.24
CA ALA A 28 1.47 -11.46 -1.53
C ALA A 28 2.05 -12.87 -1.74
N ASP A 29 1.64 -13.87 -0.95
CA ASP A 29 2.22 -15.22 -0.99
C ASP A 29 2.03 -15.88 -2.37
N GLY A 30 0.89 -15.60 -3.04
CA GLY A 30 0.59 -16.08 -4.38
C GLY A 30 1.03 -15.16 -5.53
N HIS A 31 1.69 -14.04 -5.23
CA HIS A 31 2.03 -13.06 -6.26
C HIS A 31 3.28 -13.49 -7.06
N PRO A 32 3.24 -13.55 -8.41
CA PRO A 32 4.35 -14.08 -9.21
C PRO A 32 5.71 -13.40 -8.99
N LEU A 33 5.71 -12.10 -8.68
CA LEU A 33 6.94 -11.35 -8.38
C LEU A 33 7.18 -11.17 -6.86
N MET A 34 6.26 -10.50 -6.17
CA MET A 34 6.36 -10.15 -4.75
C MET A 34 6.47 -11.33 -3.78
N SER A 35 6.08 -12.56 -4.17
CA SER A 35 6.28 -13.75 -3.33
C SER A 35 7.75 -14.10 -3.11
N HIS A 36 8.64 -13.62 -3.98
CA HIS A 36 10.09 -13.80 -3.87
C HIS A 36 10.77 -12.79 -2.93
N MET A 37 10.04 -11.77 -2.47
CA MET A 37 10.58 -10.71 -1.59
C MET A 37 10.54 -11.14 -0.11
N HIS A 38 11.15 -10.36 0.78
CA HIS A 38 11.27 -10.67 2.23
C HIS A 38 12.06 -11.94 2.54
N LYS A 39 12.34 -12.21 3.82
CA LYS A 39 13.12 -13.39 4.21
C LYS A 39 12.34 -14.69 3.94
N PRO A 40 13.03 -15.83 3.74
CA PRO A 40 12.36 -17.13 3.68
C PRO A 40 11.49 -17.37 4.93
N ALA A 41 10.34 -18.02 4.74
CA ALA A 41 9.34 -18.33 5.79
C ALA A 41 8.58 -17.14 6.41
N ASP A 42 8.93 -15.88 6.09
CA ASP A 42 8.09 -14.72 6.45
C ASP A 42 6.86 -14.63 5.52
N GLU A 43 5.72 -14.19 6.08
CA GLU A 43 4.53 -13.81 5.29
C GLU A 43 4.93 -12.78 4.24
N LYS A 44 4.55 -13.01 2.98
CA LYS A 44 4.81 -12.05 1.92
C LYS A 44 3.77 -10.95 1.96
N ARG A 45 4.24 -9.72 2.06
CA ARG A 45 3.41 -8.52 2.01
C ARG A 45 3.89 -7.62 0.88
N SER A 46 2.95 -7.12 0.08
CA SER A 46 3.22 -6.04 -0.87
C SER A 46 2.48 -4.79 -0.44
N VAL A 47 3.06 -3.63 -0.72
CA VAL A 47 2.29 -2.38 -0.72
C VAL A 47 1.23 -2.42 -1.82
N VAL A 48 0.13 -1.71 -1.61
CA VAL A 48 -0.91 -1.51 -2.61
C VAL A 48 -0.49 -0.35 -3.52
N ILE A 49 -0.26 -0.64 -4.80
CA ILE A 49 0.06 0.39 -5.81
C ILE A 49 -1.24 0.75 -6.53
N LEU A 50 -1.61 2.03 -6.50
CA LEU A 50 -2.85 2.52 -7.12
C LEU A 50 -2.67 2.77 -8.61
N ARG A 51 -3.68 2.42 -9.41
CA ARG A 51 -3.77 2.83 -10.82
C ARG A 51 -3.93 4.35 -10.90
N PRO A 52 -3.39 5.02 -11.94
CA PRO A 52 -3.60 6.46 -12.14
C PRO A 52 -5.07 6.89 -12.08
N ASP A 53 -5.97 6.08 -12.65
CA ASP A 53 -7.40 6.37 -12.70
C ASP A 53 -8.09 6.28 -11.32
N ASP A 54 -7.47 5.57 -10.36
CA ASP A 54 -8.01 5.40 -9.01
C ASP A 54 -7.52 6.47 -8.01
N TRP A 55 -6.61 7.38 -8.42
CA TRP A 55 -6.00 8.33 -7.49
C TRP A 55 -7.01 9.29 -6.86
N GLU A 56 -7.88 9.88 -7.67
CA GLU A 56 -8.88 10.83 -7.18
C GLU A 56 -9.87 10.12 -6.26
N GLU A 57 -10.41 8.97 -6.69
CA GLU A 57 -11.35 8.19 -5.89
C GLU A 57 -10.70 7.75 -4.57
N TRP A 58 -9.43 7.31 -4.56
CA TRP A 58 -8.70 6.99 -3.33
C TRP A 58 -8.63 8.18 -2.34
N LEU A 59 -8.42 9.40 -2.86
CA LEU A 59 -8.26 10.59 -2.03
C LEU A 59 -9.59 11.16 -1.53
N THR A 60 -10.68 10.98 -2.26
CA THR A 60 -11.95 11.67 -1.98
C THR A 60 -13.10 10.78 -1.53
N THR A 61 -13.01 9.47 -1.76
CA THR A 61 -14.14 8.58 -1.50
C THR A 61 -14.48 8.50 -0.02
N SER A 62 -15.76 8.68 0.31
CA SER A 62 -16.31 8.35 1.63
C SER A 62 -16.88 6.93 1.67
N ASN A 63 -16.87 6.23 0.54
CA ASN A 63 -17.35 4.86 0.44
C ASN A 63 -16.23 3.87 0.80
N VAL A 64 -16.33 3.29 1.99
CA VAL A 64 -15.37 2.33 2.53
C VAL A 64 -15.24 1.08 1.63
N GLU A 65 -16.32 0.63 1.00
CA GLU A 65 -16.26 -0.55 0.14
C GLU A 65 -15.59 -0.26 -1.21
N ALA A 66 -15.74 0.96 -1.72
CA ALA A 66 -14.98 1.42 -2.89
C ALA A 66 -13.47 1.47 -2.58
N ALA A 67 -13.09 2.06 -1.45
CA ALA A 67 -11.70 2.09 -1.01
C ALA A 67 -11.14 0.67 -0.79
N ARG A 68 -11.91 -0.24 -0.20
CA ARG A 68 -11.51 -1.65 -0.01
C ARG A 68 -11.27 -2.36 -1.34
N ALA A 69 -12.10 -2.11 -2.34
CA ALA A 69 -11.96 -2.73 -3.66
C ALA A 69 -10.62 -2.38 -4.34
N MET A 70 -10.03 -1.22 -4.02
CA MET A 70 -8.71 -0.80 -4.54
C MET A 70 -7.53 -1.49 -3.87
N LEU A 71 -7.73 -2.15 -2.73
CA LEU A 71 -6.66 -2.81 -1.96
C LEU A 71 -6.29 -4.16 -2.58
N GLN A 72 -5.74 -4.12 -3.80
CA GLN A 72 -5.32 -5.28 -4.57
C GLN A 72 -3.82 -5.26 -4.83
N LEU A 73 -3.27 -6.43 -5.17
CA LEU A 73 -1.89 -6.55 -5.65
C LEU A 73 -1.78 -5.93 -7.05
N TYR A 74 -0.68 -5.22 -7.31
CA TYR A 74 -0.39 -4.69 -8.64
C TYR A 74 0.03 -5.83 -9.58
N PRO A 75 -0.41 -5.87 -10.85
CA PRO A 75 -0.09 -7.00 -11.74
C PRO A 75 1.40 -7.17 -11.97
N ALA A 76 1.88 -8.41 -11.83
CA ALA A 76 3.30 -8.75 -11.92
C ALA A 76 3.92 -8.47 -13.30
N ASP A 77 3.13 -8.62 -14.37
CA ASP A 77 3.51 -8.37 -15.76
C ASP A 77 3.70 -6.88 -16.09
N GLU A 78 3.21 -6.00 -15.22
CA GLU A 78 3.45 -4.55 -15.29
C GLU A 78 4.56 -4.10 -14.33
N MET A 79 5.28 -5.03 -13.72
CA MET A 79 6.39 -4.76 -12.82
C MET A 79 7.72 -5.19 -13.45
N VAL A 80 8.74 -4.39 -13.21
CA VAL A 80 10.13 -4.76 -13.50
C VAL A 80 10.88 -4.78 -12.17
N ALA A 81 11.60 -5.88 -11.93
CA ALA A 81 12.51 -6.01 -10.79
C ALA A 81 13.90 -6.35 -11.30
N GLU A 82 14.91 -5.69 -10.73
CA GLU A 82 16.31 -5.93 -11.00
C GLU A 82 17.08 -6.13 -9.69
N PRO A 83 18.11 -6.99 -9.67
CA PRO A 83 19.02 -7.04 -8.52
C PRO A 83 19.72 -5.70 -8.34
N LYS A 84 20.10 -5.39 -7.09
CA LYS A 84 20.90 -4.20 -6.78
C LYS A 84 22.34 -4.33 -7.28
#